data_AF-A0A1I4CX32-F1
#
_entry.id   AF-A0A1I4CX32-F1
#
_cell.length_a   1.000
_cell.length_b   1.000
_cell.length_c   1.000
_cell.angle_alpha   90.00
_cell.angle_beta   90.00
_cell.angle_gamma   90.00
#
_symmetry.space_group_name_H-M   'P 1'
#
loop_
_entity.id
_entity.type
_entity.pdbx_description
1 polymer ?
#
loop_
_entity_poly.entity_id
_entity_poly.type
_entity_poly.pdbx_seq_one_letter_code
_entity_poly.pdbx_strand_id
1 'polypeptide(L)' 'MSTLKLIAGAALLAVTTAACATAPAAPAYDPVPPPARRPDAKTQLEYGNPPPPPPPPGRY' A
#
# COMPACT_ATOMS: atom_id res chain seq x y z
N MET A 1 28.03 -10.82 39.20
CA MET A 1 28.26 -10.21 37.86
C MET A 1 27.47 -10.87 36.73
N SER A 2 27.07 -12.14 36.83
CA SER A 2 26.37 -12.85 35.74
C SER A 2 24.89 -12.46 35.55
N THR A 3 24.17 -12.15 36.63
CA THR A 3 22.74 -11.79 36.57
C THR A 3 22.49 -10.47 35.85
N LEU A 4 23.36 -9.47 36.05
CA LEU A 4 23.24 -8.16 35.40
C LEU A 4 23.45 -8.26 33.88
N LYS A 5 24.37 -9.16 33.45
CA LYS A 5 24.62 -9.45 32.02
C LYS A 5 23.43 -10.16 31.37
N LEU A 6 22.78 -11.08 32.09
CA LEU A 6 21.56 -11.75 31.63
C LEU A 6 20.40 -10.76 31.46
N ILE A 7 20.20 -9.87 32.44
CA ILE A 7 19.15 -8.84 32.37
C ILE A 7 19.40 -7.88 31.20
N ALA A 8 20.64 -7.41 31.03
CA ALA A 8 21.01 -6.54 29.91
C ALA A 8 20.80 -7.22 28.55
N GLY A 9 21.18 -8.50 28.42
CA GLY A 9 20.96 -9.29 27.21
C GLY A 9 19.48 -9.49 26.88
N ALA A 10 18.66 -9.82 27.89
CA ALA A 10 17.22 -9.98 27.74
C ALA A 10 16.53 -8.66 27.35
N ALA A 11 16.93 -7.55 27.96
CA ALA A 11 16.41 -6.22 27.63
C ALA A 11 16.76 -5.82 26.19
N LEU A 12 17.99 -6.09 25.75
CA LEU A 12 18.43 -5.81 24.39
C LEU A 12 17.63 -6.63 23.36
N LEU A 13 17.40 -7.93 23.63
CA LEU A 13 16.57 -8.82 22.82
C LEU A 13 15.10 -8.38 22.76
N ALA A 14 14.54 -7.92 23.88
CA ALA A 14 13.17 -7.42 23.94
C ALA A 14 13.00 -6.16 23.09
N VAL A 15 13.96 -5.23 23.14
CA VAL A 15 13.91 -3.99 22.35
C VAL A 15 14.05 -4.26 20.85
N THR A 16 14.96 -5.15 20.44
CA THR A 16 15.15 -5.45 19.01
C THR A 16 13.96 -6.19 18.41
N THR A 17 13.37 -7.13 19.14
CA THR A 17 12.17 -7.84 18.68
C THR A 17 10.94 -6.94 18.62
N ALA A 18 10.76 -6.03 19.59
CA ALA A 18 9.69 -5.03 19.55
C ALA A 18 9.85 -4.07 18.35
N ALA A 19 11.08 -3.67 18.01
CA ALA A 19 11.34 -2.84 16.84
C ALA A 19 11.05 -3.56 15.51
N CYS A 20 11.40 -4.84 15.39
CA CYS A 20 11.09 -5.65 14.20
C CYS A 20 9.60 -6.03 14.09
N ALA A 21 8.89 -6.19 15.21
CA ALA A 21 7.46 -6.47 15.23
C ALA A 21 6.61 -5.26 14.82
N THR A 22 7.17 -4.05 14.84
CA THR A 22 6.50 -2.80 14.44
C THR A 22 6.58 -2.54 12.92
N ALA A 23 6.81 -3.58 12.12
CA ALA A 23 6.61 -3.47 10.68
C ALA A 23 5.11 -3.22 10.44
N PRO A 24 4.73 -2.09 9.81
CA PRO A 24 3.33 -1.88 9.44
C PRO A 24 2.93 -3.06 8.57
N ALA A 25 1.85 -3.74 8.95
CA ALA A 25 1.27 -4.80 8.14
C ALA A 25 1.16 -4.26 6.72
N ALA A 26 1.82 -4.91 5.76
CA ALA A 26 1.71 -4.54 4.36
C ALA A 26 0.22 -4.42 4.05
N PRO A 27 -0.22 -3.33 3.39
CA PRO A 27 -1.63 -3.15 3.08
C PRO A 27 -2.11 -4.45 2.45
N ALA A 28 -3.14 -5.04 3.05
CA ALA A 28 -3.80 -6.21 2.50
C ALA A 28 -4.00 -5.93 1.01
N TYR A 29 -3.60 -6.87 0.16
CA TYR A 29 -3.76 -6.75 -1.29
C TYR A 29 -5.25 -6.59 -1.56
N ASP A 30 -5.71 -5.36 -1.54
CA ASP A 30 -7.08 -4.99 -1.84
C ASP A 30 -7.21 -5.22 -3.35
N PRO A 31 -8.10 -6.11 -3.81
CA PRO A 31 -8.33 -6.32 -5.23
C PRO A 31 -9.02 -5.12 -5.89
N VAL A 32 -8.91 -3.91 -5.34
CA VAL A 32 -9.27 -2.67 -6.02
C VAL A 32 -8.43 -2.62 -7.29
N PRO A 33 -9.08 -2.68 -8.47
CA PRO A 33 -8.38 -2.55 -9.73
C PRO A 33 -7.61 -1.23 -9.71
N PRO A 34 -6.37 -1.19 -10.22
CA PRO A 34 -5.65 0.06 -10.34
C PRO A 34 -6.52 1.05 -11.11
N PRO A 35 -6.50 2.36 -10.74
CA PRO A 35 -7.26 3.36 -11.46
C PRO A 35 -6.99 3.28 -12.96
N ALA A 36 -8.04 3.37 -13.77
CA ALA A 36 -7.90 3.35 -15.22
C ALA A 36 -6.88 4.40 -15.67
N ARG A 37 -5.88 4.00 -16.47
CA ARG A 37 -4.90 4.94 -17.01
C ARG A 37 -5.63 5.98 -17.86
N ARG A 38 -5.34 7.25 -17.57
CA ARG A 38 -5.78 8.35 -18.44
C ARG A 38 -4.95 8.34 -19.73
N PRO A 39 -5.55 8.68 -20.88
CA PRO A 39 -4.79 8.81 -22.12
C PRO A 39 -3.70 9.88 -21.98
N ASP A 40 -2.52 9.60 -22.54
CA ASP A 40 -1.42 10.55 -22.60
C ASP A 40 -1.82 11.82 -23.36
N ALA A 41 -1.19 12.96 -23.04
CA ALA A 41 -1.49 14.24 -23.67
C ALA A 41 -1.37 14.20 -25.20
N LYS A 42 -0.39 13.43 -25.72
CA LYS A 42 -0.23 13.21 -27.16
C LYS A 42 -1.45 12.47 -27.74
N THR A 43 -1.90 11.41 -27.08
CA THR A 43 -3.07 10.63 -27.49
C THR A 43 -4.35 11.46 -27.43
N GLN A 44 -4.47 12.40 -26.49
CA GLN A 44 -5.61 13.32 -26.41
C GLN A 44 -5.63 14.38 -27.50
N LEU A 45 -4.46 14.83 -27.99
CA LEU A 45 -4.39 15.74 -29.13
C LEU A 45 -4.70 15.02 -30.45
N GLU A 46 -4.28 13.77 -30.56
CA GLU A 46 -4.49 12.96 -31.76
C GLU A 46 -5.95 12.49 -31.89
N TYR A 47 -6.58 12.10 -30.78
CA TYR A 47 -7.91 11.48 -30.79
C TYR A 47 -9.03 12.36 -30.22
N GLY A 48 -8.70 13.55 -29.69
CA GLY A 48 -9.66 14.42 -29.01
C GLY A 48 -10.20 13.80 -27.72
N ASN A 49 -11.28 14.38 -27.18
CA ASN A 49 -11.94 13.85 -25.98
C ASN A 49 -12.76 12.61 -26.35
N PRO A 50 -12.55 11.44 -25.73
CA PRO A 50 -13.37 10.26 -26.00
C PRO A 50 -14.85 10.52 -25.65
N PRO A 51 -15.79 9.84 -26.32
CA PRO A 51 -17.20 9.94 -25.99
C PRO A 51 -17.44 9.55 -24.52
N PRO A 52 -18.44 10.15 -23.84
CA PRO A 52 -18.74 9.81 -22.46
C PRO A 52 -19.07 8.31 -22.32
N PRO A 53 -18.66 7.67 -21.22
CA PRO A 53 -18.97 6.27 -20.98
C PRO A 53 -20.49 6.05 -20.91
N PRO A 54 -20.99 4.89 -21.35
CA PRO A 54 -22.41 4.58 -21.26
C PRO A 54 -22.89 4.61 -19.80
N PRO A 55 -24.15 4.97 -19.57
CA PRO A 55 -24.72 4.98 -18.22
C PRO A 55 -24.63 3.59 -17.58
N PRO A 56 -24.47 3.50 -16.24
CA PRO A 56 -24.46 2.22 -15.55
C PRO A 56 -25.75 1.43 -15.84
N PRO A 57 -25.67 0.10 -16.03
CA PRO A 57 -26.85 -0.73 -16.15
C PRO A 57 -27.78 -0.52 -14.94
N GLY A 58 -29.07 -0.24 -15.18
CA GLY A 58 -30.07 -0.11 -14.13
C GLY A 58 -30.40 1.31 -13.65
N ARG A 59 -29.98 2.36 -14.37
CA ARG A 59 -30.56 3.70 -14.22
C ARG A 59 -31.46 4.03 -15.42
N TYR A 60 -32.75 3.77 -15.26
CA TYR A 60 -33.84 4.36 -16.04
C TYR A 60 -34.50 5.45 -15.21
#